data_AF-A0A8B9IQT1-F1
#
_entry.id   AF-A0A8B9IQT1-F1
#
_cell.length_a   1.000
_cell.length_b   1.000
_cell.length_c   1.000
_cell.angle_alpha   90.00
_cell.angle_beta   90.00
_cell.angle_gamma   90.00
#
_symmetry.space_group_name_H-M   'P 1'
#
loop_
_entity.id
_entity.type
_entity.pdbx_description
1 polymer ?
#
loop_
_entity_poly.entity_id
_entity_poly.type
_entity_poly.pdbx_seq_one_letter_code
_entity_poly.pdbx_strand_id
1 'polypeptide(L)' 'MTEINLRLYISIFPRSSTEASVTVEDFMQTTILMRTFYFSYLFWGVYMKIFTAEMHQNRGR' A
#
# COMPACT_ATOMS: atom_id res chain seq x y z
N MET A 1 -2.37 -6.14 -17.06
CA MET A 1 -1.04 -6.75 -17.24
C MET A 1 -0.30 -6.86 -15.91
N THR A 2 -0.98 -7.36 -14.87
CA THR A 2 -0.54 -7.28 -13.46
C THR A 2 -0.63 -8.64 -12.75
N GLU A 3 -1.55 -9.52 -13.15
CA GLU A 3 -1.66 -10.88 -12.60
C GLU A 3 -0.62 -11.86 -13.16
N ILE A 4 -0.19 -11.67 -14.42
CA ILE A 4 0.71 -12.61 -15.11
C ILE A 4 2.12 -12.59 -14.51
N ASN A 5 2.58 -11.43 -14.01
CA ASN A 5 3.93 -11.29 -13.44
C ASN A 5 4.08 -11.92 -12.05
N LEU A 6 3.01 -11.97 -11.24
CA LEU A 6 3.07 -12.63 -9.93
C LEU A 6 3.29 -14.15 -10.08
N ARG A 7 2.66 -14.75 -11.08
CA ARG A 7 2.74 -16.19 -11.36
C ARG A 7 4.15 -16.63 -11.77
N LEU A 8 4.91 -15.73 -12.40
CA LEU A 8 6.28 -16.00 -12.84
C LEU A 8 7.31 -15.92 -11.71
N TYR A 9 7.13 -15.07 -10.70
CA TYR A 9 8.07 -14.97 -9.58
C TYR A 9 7.96 -16.18 -8.62
N ILE A 10 6.75 -16.69 -8.41
CA ILE A 10 6.49 -17.90 -7.59
C ILE A 10 7.07 -19.17 -8.24
N SER A 11 7.23 -19.15 -9.58
CA SER A 11 7.84 -20.25 -10.32
C SER A 11 9.36 -20.39 -10.11
N ILE A 12 10.04 -19.38 -9.56
CA ILE A 12 11.51 -19.34 -9.57
C ILE A 12 12.12 -19.97 -8.31
N PHE A 13 11.50 -19.89 -7.13
CA PHE A 13 11.93 -20.65 -5.93
C PHE A 13 10.76 -20.75 -4.95
N PRO A 14 10.22 -21.95 -4.70
CA PRO A 14 10.75 -22.76 -3.58
C PRO A 14 10.73 -24.28 -3.81
N ARG A 15 11.56 -25.02 -3.07
CA ARG A 15 11.73 -26.47 -3.20
C ARG A 15 10.58 -27.29 -2.60
N SER A 16 9.64 -26.65 -1.90
CA SER A 16 8.47 -27.28 -1.30
C SER A 16 7.22 -26.40 -1.38
N SER A 17 6.03 -27.03 -1.41
CA SER A 17 4.73 -26.33 -1.45
C SER A 17 4.49 -25.47 -0.21
N THR A 18 5.04 -25.85 0.94
CA THR A 18 4.92 -25.11 2.21
C THR A 18 5.69 -23.79 2.17
N GLU A 19 6.93 -23.79 1.68
CA GLU A 19 7.73 -22.56 1.50
C GLU A 19 7.12 -21.61 0.44
N ALA A 20 6.46 -22.14 -0.58
CA ALA A 20 5.72 -21.35 -1.57
C ALA A 20 4.51 -20.63 -0.95
N SER A 21 3.77 -21.31 -0.08
CA SER A 21 2.63 -20.69 0.59
C SER A 21 3.05 -19.53 1.49
N VAL A 22 4.11 -19.74 2.28
CA VAL A 22 4.65 -18.71 3.19
C VAL A 22 5.13 -17.47 2.42
N THR A 23 5.87 -17.66 1.33
CA THR A 23 6.36 -16.54 0.51
C THR A 23 5.24 -15.75 -0.17
N VAL A 24 4.14 -16.40 -0.57
CA VAL A 24 2.95 -15.72 -1.11
C VAL A 24 2.19 -14.97 -0.03
N GLU A 25 1.99 -15.56 1.15
CA GLU A 25 1.33 -14.90 2.28
C GLU A 25 2.09 -13.65 2.73
N ASP A 26 3.42 -13.75 2.90
CA ASP A 26 4.29 -12.63 3.26
C ASP A 26 4.24 -11.51 2.19
N PHE A 27 4.26 -11.88 0.91
CA PHE A 27 4.13 -10.94 -0.18
C PHE A 27 2.77 -10.22 -0.17
N MET A 28 1.67 -10.95 0.07
CA MET A 28 0.33 -10.39 0.14
C MET A 28 0.18 -9.46 1.35
N GLN A 29 0.69 -9.85 2.53
CA GLN A 29 0.69 -9.00 3.72
C GLN A 29 1.49 -7.72 3.50
N THR A 30 2.69 -7.82 2.91
CA THR A 30 3.54 -6.66 2.59
C THR A 30 2.85 -5.72 1.61
N THR A 31 2.18 -6.28 0.59
CA THR A 31 1.43 -5.50 -0.42
C THR A 31 0.24 -4.77 0.21
N ILE A 32 -0.50 -5.43 1.11
CA ILE A 32 -1.61 -4.81 1.85
C ILE A 32 -1.07 -3.68 2.73
N LEU A 33 0.01 -3.91 3.46
CA LEU A 33 0.62 -2.91 4.34
C LEU A 33 1.08 -1.67 3.56
N MET A 34 1.79 -1.86 2.44
CA MET A 34 2.21 -0.78 1.54
C MET A 34 1.02 0.03 1.02
N ARG A 35 -0.07 -0.63 0.62
CA ARG A 35 -1.31 0.04 0.19
C ARG A 35 -1.92 0.86 1.32
N THR A 36 -2.00 0.32 2.52
CA THR A 36 -2.53 1.03 3.69
C THR A 36 -1.70 2.28 3.99
N PHE A 37 -0.38 2.19 3.99
CA PHE A 37 0.49 3.36 4.17
C PHE A 37 0.28 4.42 3.07
N TYR A 38 0.15 4.00 1.81
CA TYR A 38 -0.10 4.90 0.70
C TYR A 38 -1.44 5.65 0.84
N PHE A 39 -2.52 4.95 1.19
CA PHE A 39 -3.83 5.59 1.40
C PHE A 39 -3.83 6.53 2.60
N SER A 40 -3.16 6.16 3.70
CA SER A 40 -2.99 7.05 4.87
C SER A 40 -2.23 8.33 4.52
N TYR A 41 -1.18 8.23 3.70
CA TYR A 41 -0.43 9.38 3.22
C TYR A 41 -1.28 10.31 2.34
N LEU A 42 -2.04 9.75 1.39
CA LEU A 42 -2.94 10.53 0.55
C LEU A 42 -4.02 11.24 1.38
N PHE A 43 -4.62 10.52 2.34
CA PHE A 43 -5.63 11.08 3.22
C PHE A 43 -5.06 12.23 4.06
N TRP A 44 -3.87 12.05 4.62
CA TRP A 44 -3.16 13.10 5.34
C TRP A 44 -2.91 14.34 4.48
N GLY A 45 -2.48 14.16 3.22
CA GLY A 45 -2.26 15.25 2.29
C GLY A 45 -3.53 16.06 1.99
N VAL A 46 -4.67 15.39 1.85
CA VAL A 46 -5.97 16.06 1.67
C VAL A 46 -6.39 16.78 2.95
N TYR A 47 -6.28 16.13 4.10
CA TYR A 47 -6.60 16.70 5.41
C TYR A 47 -5.81 18.01 5.66
N MET A 48 -4.49 18.01 5.44
CA MET A 48 -3.65 19.18 5.66
C MET A 48 -4.02 20.36 4.76
N LYS A 49 -4.47 20.11 3.52
CA LYS A 49 -4.94 21.16 2.62
C LYS A 49 -6.23 21.80 3.12
N ILE A 50 -7.18 21.00 3.57
CA ILE A 50 -8.45 21.49 4.14
C ILE A 50 -8.18 22.30 5.40
N PHE A 51 -7.42 21.74 6.34
CA PHE A 51 -7.06 22.40 7.59
C PHE A 51 -6.35 23.75 7.38
N THR A 52 -5.40 23.78 6.44
CA THR A 52 -4.68 25.01 6.09
C THR A 52 -5.63 26.06 5.50
N ALA A 53 -6.55 25.65 4.62
CA ALA A 53 -7.55 26.54 4.05
C ALA A 53 -8.50 27.11 5.13
N GLU A 54 -8.96 26.28 6.07
CA GLU A 54 -9.78 26.71 7.21
C GLU A 54 -9.04 27.73 8.11
N MET A 55 -7.76 27.47 8.40
CA MET A 55 -6.92 28.39 9.18
C MET A 55 -6.74 29.75 8.48
N HIS A 56 -6.55 29.76 7.15
CA HIS A 56 -6.47 31.00 6.38
C HIS A 56 -7.79 31.78 6.36
N GLN A 57 -8.93 31.10 6.21
CA GLN A 57 -10.25 31.72 6.24
C GLN A 57 -10.57 32.34 7.61
N ASN A 58 -10.18 31.66 8.69
CA ASN A 58 -10.42 32.13 10.06
C ASN A 58 -9.49 33.27 10.50
N ARG A 59 -8.36 33.51 9.81
CA ARG A 59 -7.48 34.67 10.06
C ARG A 59 -7.98 35.98 9.44
N GLY A 60 -8.91 35.91 8.47
CA GLY A 60 -9.50 37.08 7.82
C GLY A 60 -10.85 37.51 8.41
N ARG A 61 -11.35 36.78 9.41
CA ARG A 61 -12.49 37.18 10.27
C ARG A 61 -11.95 37.79 11.55
#